data_AF-A0A3C2BXJ4-F1
#
_entry.id   AF-A0A3C2BXJ4-F1
#
_cell.length_a   1.000
_cell.length_b   1.000
_cell.length_c   1.000
_cell.angle_alpha   90.00
_cell.angle_beta   90.00
_cell.angle_gamma   90.00
#
_symmetry.space_group_name_H-M   'P 1'
#
loop_
_entity.id
_entity.type
_entity.pdbx_description
1 polymer ?
#
loop_
_entity_poly.entity_id
_entity_poly.type
_entity_poly.pdbx_seq_one_letter_code
_entity_poly.pdbx_strand_id
1 'polypeptide(L)' 'LLLRRPPGREAYPGDVFYLHSRLLERCAKLSDELGAGSMTGLPLIETKANDVSAYIPTNV' A
#
# COMPACT_ATOMS: atom_id res chain seq x y z
N LEU A 1 13.70 -10.26 3.96
CA LEU A 1 14.53 -11.42 3.53
C LEU A 1 15.92 -11.44 4.19
N LEU A 2 16.72 -10.36 4.07
CA LEU A 2 18.05 -10.28 4.72
C LEU A 2 17.99 -10.51 6.24
N LEU A 3 16.99 -9.96 6.91
CA LEU A 3 16.71 -10.18 8.34
C LEU A 3 16.07 -11.54 8.66
N ARG A 4 16.05 -12.47 7.70
CA ARG A 4 15.50 -13.84 7.83
C ARG A 4 14.05 -13.91 8.34
N ARG A 5 13.24 -12.88 8.11
CA ARG A 5 11.78 -12.97 8.27
C ARG A 5 11.20 -13.99 7.27
N PRO A 6 10.21 -14.80 7.67
CA PRO A 6 9.62 -15.79 6.78
C PRO A 6 8.92 -15.11 5.59
N PRO A 7 9.20 -15.54 4.34
CA PRO A 7 8.50 -15.06 3.16
C PRO A 7 7.14 -15.74 2.96
N GLY A 8 6.22 -15.03 2.30
CA GLY A 8 4.92 -15.53 1.84
C GLY A 8 4.81 -15.56 0.30
N ARG A 9 3.63 -15.24 -0.23
CA ARG A 9 3.34 -15.18 -1.66
C ARG A 9 4.32 -14.24 -2.37
N GLU A 10 4.84 -14.67 -3.52
CA GLU A 10 5.82 -13.92 -4.34
C GLU A 10 7.06 -13.44 -3.55
N ALA A 11 7.43 -14.17 -2.49
CA ALA A 11 8.55 -13.86 -1.59
C ALA A 11 8.46 -12.54 -0.79
N TYR A 12 7.28 -11.91 -0.75
CA TYR A 12 7.03 -10.74 0.10
C TYR A 12 6.89 -11.13 1.59
N PRO A 13 7.19 -10.22 2.53
CA PRO A 13 6.90 -10.45 3.94
C PRO A 13 5.39 -10.41 4.20
N GLY A 14 4.93 -11.06 5.27
CA GLY A 14 3.50 -11.18 5.59
C GLY A 14 2.78 -9.86 5.87
N ASP A 15 3.51 -8.80 6.23
CA ASP A 15 3.00 -7.46 6.52
C ASP A 15 3.05 -6.50 5.32
N VAL A 16 3.27 -7.01 4.10
CA VAL A 16 3.34 -6.18 2.89
C VAL A 16 2.05 -5.40 2.60
N PHE A 17 0.88 -5.96 2.91
CA PHE A 17 -0.39 -5.23 2.83
C PHE A 17 -0.42 -4.07 3.83
N TYR A 18 -0.02 -4.34 5.07
CA TYR A 18 0.01 -3.34 6.14
C TYR A 18 0.95 -2.16 5.83
N LEU A 19 2.01 -2.41 5.05
CA LEU A 19 2.91 -1.37 4.59
C LEU A 19 2.20 -0.33 3.71
N HIS A 20 1.39 -0.79 2.75
CA HIS A 20 0.64 0.10 1.86
C HIS A 20 -0.54 0.76 2.59
N SER A 21 -1.31 -0.01 3.36
CA SER A 21 -2.52 0.51 4.02
C SER A 21 -2.19 1.66 4.97
N ARG A 22 -1.21 1.48 5.87
CA ARG A 22 -0.84 2.55 6.81
C ARG A 22 -0.24 3.80 6.14
N LEU A 23 0.28 3.65 4.93
CA LEU A 23 0.79 4.78 4.15
C LEU A 23 -0.37 5.55 3.50
N LEU A 24 -1.26 4.84 2.79
CA LEU A 24 -2.35 5.44 2.02
C LEU A 24 -3.47 5.98 2.91
N GLU A 25 -3.77 5.32 4.03
CA GLU A 25 -4.79 5.76 4.99
C GLU A 25 -4.48 7.13 5.64
N ARG A 26 -3.25 7.64 5.48
CA ARG A 26 -2.89 9.00 5.92
C ARG A 26 -3.30 10.08 4.93
N CYS A 27 -3.60 9.72 3.68
CA CYS A 27 -4.10 10.64 2.67
C CYS A 27 -5.61 10.81 2.88
N ALA A 28 -6.00 11.86 3.59
CA ALA A 28 -7.40 12.11 3.93
C ALA A 28 -7.75 13.61 3.81
N LYS A 29 -9.06 13.87 3.82
CA LYS A 29 -9.63 15.20 4.06
C LYS A 29 -10.04 15.25 5.53
N LEU A 30 -9.44 16.16 6.29
CA LEU A 30 -9.80 16.38 7.69
C LEU A 30 -11.16 17.07 7.79
N SER A 31 -11.83 16.87 8.92
CA SER A 31 -13.10 17.53 9.23
C SER A 31 -12.91 19.03 9.46
N ASP A 32 -14.01 19.77 9.49
CA ASP A 32 -13.97 21.22 9.71
C ASP A 32 -13.45 21.57 11.11
N GLU A 33 -13.73 20.75 12.13
CA GLU A 33 -13.20 20.91 13.49
C GLU A 33 -11.67 20.77 13.54
N LEU A 34 -11.08 20.08 12.56
CA LEU A 34 -9.63 19.87 12.41
C LEU A 34 -9.03 20.77 11.31
N GLY A 35 -9.73 21.84 10.91
CA GLY A 35 -9.22 22.85 9.98
C GLY A 35 -9.34 22.48 8.49
N ALA A 36 -10.08 21.41 8.16
CA ALA A 36 -10.39 21.03 6.79
C ALA A 36 -9.18 20.89 5.85
N GLY A 37 -7.99 20.54 6.35
CA GLY A 37 -6.83 20.25 5.50
C GLY A 37 -7.03 19.00 4.63
N SER A 38 -6.34 18.89 3.50
CA SER A 38 -6.39 17.69 2.67
C SER A 38 -5.01 17.22 2.21
N MET A 39 -4.85 15.91 2.10
CA MET A 39 -3.70 15.27 1.48
C MET A 39 -4.19 14.26 0.43
N THR A 40 -3.88 14.51 -0.84
CA THR A 40 -4.27 13.64 -1.95
C THR A 40 -3.11 12.73 -2.34
N GLY A 41 -3.33 11.41 -2.26
CA GLY A 41 -2.37 10.41 -2.72
C GLY A 41 -2.66 9.98 -4.15
N LEU A 42 -1.61 9.84 -4.97
CA LEU A 42 -1.69 9.28 -6.33
C LEU A 42 -0.69 8.11 -6.44
N PRO A 43 -1.01 6.92 -5.90
CA PRO A 43 -0.12 5.77 -5.97
C PRO A 43 -0.02 5.25 -7.41
N LEU A 44 1.19 4.88 -7.82
CA LEU A 44 1.46 4.23 -9.10
C LEU A 44 2.02 2.84 -8.85
N ILE A 45 1.43 1.83 -9.48
CA ILE A 45 1.85 0.43 -9.39
C ILE A 45 2.17 -0.07 -10.78
N GLU A 46 3.37 -0.60 -10.97
CA GLU A 46 3.78 -1.20 -12.23
C GLU A 46 3.30 -2.65 -12.29
N THR A 47 2.43 -2.97 -13.24
CA THR A 47 2.05 -4.35 -13.55
C THR A 47 3.07 -4.99 -14.49
N LYS A 48 3.17 -6.31 -14.46
CA LYS A 48 4.01 -7.08 -15.40
C LYS A 48 3.09 -7.87 -16.31
N ALA A 49 3.34 -7.80 -17.63
CA ALA A 49 2.48 -8.42 -18.65
C ALA A 49 0.98 -8.05 -18.51
N ASN A 50 0.68 -6.84 -18.04
CA ASN A 50 -0.69 -6.37 -17.73
C ASN A 50 -1.45 -7.26 -16.72
N ASP A 51 -0.74 -8.02 -15.89
CA ASP A 51 -1.34 -8.85 -14.85
C ASP A 51 -1.75 -8.02 -13.63
N VAL A 52 -3.05 -7.75 -13.51
CA VAL A 52 -3.66 -7.05 -12.36
C VAL A 52 -3.94 -7.99 -11.18
N SER A 53 -3.78 -9.31 -11.36
CA SER A 53 -4.05 -10.34 -10.34
C SER A 53 -2.83 -10.70 -9.50
N ALA A 54 -1.67 -10.14 -9.84
CA ALA A 54 -0.43 -10.27 -9.09
C ALA A 54 -0.58 -9.72 -7.67
N TYR A 55 0.24 -10.23 -6.73
CA TYR A 55 0.00 -10.02 -5.31
C TYR A 55 0.00 -8.55 -4.89
N ILE A 56 0.93 -7.74 -5.40
CA ILE A 56 1.01 -6.31 -5.06
C ILE A 56 -0.13 -5.49 -5.68
N PRO A 57 -0.42 -5.60 -7.00
CA PRO A 57 -1.60 -4.96 -7.58
C PRO A 57 -2.92 -5.27 -6.86
N THR A 58 -3.11 -6.50 -6.36
CA THR A 58 -4.33 -6.84 -5.61
C THR A 58 -4.39 -6.27 -4.18
N ASN A 59 -3.26 -5.80 -3.64
CA ASN A 59 -3.17 -5.27 -2.27
C ASN A 59 -3.35 -3.75 -2.18
N VAL A 60 -3.17 -3.02 -3.29
CA VAL A 60 -3.22 -1.55 -3.37
C VAL A 60 -4.55 -1.11 -3.95
#